data_AF-A0AAW4KKJ8-F1
#
_entry.id   AF-A0AAW4KKJ8-F1
#
_cell.length_a   1.000
_cell.length_b   1.000
_cell.length_c   1.000
_cell.angle_alpha   90.00
_cell.angle_beta   90.00
_cell.angle_gamma   90.00
#
_symmetry.space_group_name_H-M   'P 1'
#
loop_
_entity.id
_entity.type
_entity.pdbx_description
1 polymer ?
#
loop_
_entity_poly.entity_id
_entity_poly.type
_entity_poly.pdbx_seq_one_letter_code
_entity_poly.pdbx_strand_id
1 'polypeptide(L)' 'MKLEINKKIRELRISKGISQVFMAKELNITVSAYNMKEAGKRSFKAQELKCVAKSLN' A
#
# COMPACT_ATOMS: atom_id res chain seq x y z
N MET A 1 8.91 -14.20 13.87
CA MET A 1 7.93 -13.11 13.79
C MET A 1 7.94 -12.56 12.36
N LYS A 2 6.98 -12.94 11.51
CA LYS A 2 6.95 -12.55 10.10
C LYS A 2 6.39 -11.13 10.01
N LEU A 3 7.26 -10.13 9.86
CA LEU A 3 6.86 -8.77 9.53
C LEU A 3 6.35 -8.77 8.08
N GLU A 4 5.05 -8.95 7.90
CA GLU A 4 4.41 -8.86 6.59
C GLU A 4 4.56 -7.41 6.09
N ILE A 5 5.31 -7.22 4.99
CA ILE A 5 5.59 -5.93 4.35
C ILE A 5 4.32 -5.08 4.16
N ASN A 6 3.18 -5.73 3.95
CA ASN A 6 1.85 -5.15 3.83
C ASN A 6 1.44 -4.32 5.06
N LYS A 7 1.73 -4.83 6.27
CA LYS A 7 1.45 -4.13 7.53
C LYS A 7 2.35 -2.91 7.70
N LYS A 8 3.64 -3.02 7.37
CA LYS A 8 4.58 -1.88 7.41
C LYS A 8 4.17 -0.76 6.44
N ILE A 9 3.77 -1.12 5.22
CA ILE A 9 3.27 -0.16 4.23
C ILE A 9 2.03 0.57 4.78
N ARG A 10 1.10 -0.16 5.39
CA ARG A 10 -0.11 0.42 6.00
C ARG A 10 0.24 1.38 7.13
N GLU A 11 1.11 0.98 8.04
CA GLU A 11 1.54 1.79 9.19
C GLU A 11 2.20 3.09 8.71
N LEU A 12 3.13 3.00 7.76
CA LEU A 12 3.81 4.16 7.18
C LEU A 12 2.84 5.09 6.42
N ARG A 13 1.87 4.53 5.70
CA ARG A 13 0.83 5.30 5.03
C ARG A 13 0.01 6.10 6.05
N ILE A 14 -0.43 5.46 7.14
CA ILE A 14 -1.22 6.11 8.19
C ILE A 14 -0.40 7.19 8.90
N SER A 15 0.86 6.93 9.23
CA SER A 15 1.71 7.94 9.89
C SER A 15 1.95 9.18 9.04
N LYS A 16 1.76 9.10 7.72
CA LYS A 16 1.83 10.22 6.77
C LYS A 16 0.48 10.89 6.48
N GLY A 17 -0.61 10.42 7.08
CA GLY A 17 -1.96 10.95 6.82
C GLY A 17 -2.48 10.65 5.40
N ILE A 18 -1.86 9.69 4.70
CA ILE A 18 -2.22 9.36 3.32
C ILE A 18 -3.42 8.39 3.31
N SER A 19 -4.44 8.68 2.53
CA SER A 19 -5.64 7.83 2.44
C SER A 19 -5.40 6.60 1.54
N GLN A 20 -6.18 5.52 1.76
CA GLN A 20 -6.18 4.37 0.83
C GLN A 20 -6.70 4.76 -0.56
N VAL A 21 -7.59 5.76 -0.64
CA VAL A 21 -8.12 6.29 -1.91
C VAL A 21 -7.02 6.95 -2.73
N PHE A 22 -6.17 7.75 -2.08
CA PHE A 22 -5.02 8.38 -2.72
C PHE A 22 -4.06 7.33 -3.30
N MET A 23 -3.68 6.34 -2.50
CA MET A 23 -2.77 5.28 -2.97
C MET A 23 -3.37 4.44 -4.09
N ALA A 24 -4.66 4.12 -4.02
CA ALA A 24 -5.34 3.39 -5.07
C ALA A 24 -5.32 4.15 -6.40
N LYS A 25 -5.49 5.48 -6.36
CA LYS A 25 -5.36 6.36 -7.53
C LYS A 25 -3.93 6.35 -8.09
N GLU A 26 -2.91 6.50 -7.24
CA GLU A 26 -1.49 6.47 -7.67
C GLU A 26 -1.08 5.13 -8.30
N LEU A 27 -1.66 4.02 -7.83
CA LEU A 27 -1.40 2.68 -8.35
C LEU A 27 -2.33 2.29 -9.51
N ASN A 28 -3.28 3.14 -9.89
CA ASN A 28 -4.33 2.85 -10.87
C ASN A 28 -5.07 1.52 -10.58
N ILE A 29 -5.49 1.33 -9.33
CA ILE A 29 -6.27 0.17 -8.89
C ILE A 29 -7.49 0.63 -8.09
N THR A 30 -8.42 -0.30 -7.80
CA THR A 30 -9.55 0.02 -6.93
C THR A 30 -9.10 0.13 -5.47
N VAL A 31 -9.83 0.93 -4.67
CA VAL A 31 -9.59 1.06 -3.23
C VAL A 31 -9.66 -0.30 -2.53
N SER A 32 -10.60 -1.15 -2.93
CA SER A 32 -10.71 -2.53 -2.43
C SER A 32 -9.48 -3.39 -2.77
N ALA A 33 -8.94 -3.27 -3.98
CA ALA A 33 -7.71 -3.96 -4.36
C ALA A 33 -6.51 -3.51 -3.52
N TYR A 34 -6.38 -2.21 -3.26
CA TYR A 34 -5.35 -1.67 -2.38
C TYR A 34 -5.54 -2.14 -0.92
N ASN A 35 -6.78 -2.12 -0.42
CA ASN A 35 -7.11 -2.58 0.93
C ASN A 35 -6.74 -4.07 1.14
N MET A 36 -7.06 -4.94 0.17
CA MET A 36 -6.66 -6.35 0.21
C MET A 36 -5.15 -6.53 0.25
N LYS A 37 -4.39 -5.64 -0.42
CA LYS A 37 -2.93 -5.65 -0.35
C LYS A 37 -2.47 -5.29 1.04
N GLU A 38 -2.91 -4.19 1.64
CA GLU A 38 -2.53 -3.83 3.01
C GLU A 38 -2.96 -4.87 4.07
N ALA A 39 -4.03 -5.61 3.81
CA ALA A 39 -4.49 -6.71 4.65
C ALA A 39 -3.70 -8.03 4.45
N GLY A 40 -2.69 -8.05 3.58
CA GLY A 40 -1.89 -9.26 3.28
C GLY A 40 -2.60 -10.31 2.42
N LYS A 41 -3.85 -10.06 2.00
CA LYS A 41 -4.63 -10.97 1.15
C LYS A 41 -4.14 -11.00 -0.30
N ARG A 42 -3.39 -9.97 -0.71
CA ARG A 42 -2.74 -9.87 -2.02
C ARG A 42 -1.34 -9.28 -1.87
N SER A 43 -0.40 -9.83 -2.63
CA SER A 43 0.95 -9.28 -2.71
C SER A 43 0.98 -8.00 -3.54
N PHE A 44 1.90 -7.09 -3.21
CA PHE A 44 2.28 -6.01 -4.11
C PHE A 44 3.24 -6.55 -5.19
N LYS A 45 3.01 -6.19 -6.44
CA LYS A 45 3.95 -6.40 -7.55
C LYS A 45 5.10 -5.42 -7.41
N ALA A 46 6.25 -5.75 -7.99
CA ALA A 46 7.44 -4.89 -7.93
C ALA A 46 7.18 -3.45 -8.43
N GLN A 47 6.43 -3.29 -9.52
CA GLN A 47 6.06 -1.97 -10.04
C GLN A 47 5.18 -1.17 -9.06
N GLU A 48 4.23 -1.85 -8.40
CA GLU A 48 3.39 -1.23 -7.38
C GLU A 48 4.22 -0.81 -6.16
N LEU A 49 5.19 -1.64 -5.73
CA LEU A 49 6.10 -1.29 -4.64
C LEU A 49 6.93 -0.04 -4.96
N LYS A 50 7.35 0.13 -6.22
CA LYS A 50 8.04 1.35 -6.66
C LYS A 50 7.13 2.58 -6.55
N CYS A 51 5.87 2.47 -6.95
CA CYS A 51 4.89 3.56 -6.79
C CYS A 51 4.62 3.84 -5.30
N VAL A 52 4.40 2.80 -4.50
CA VAL A 52 4.21 2.93 -3.05
C VAL A 52 5.39 3.65 -2.41
N ALA A 53 6.63 3.25 -2.71
CA ALA A 53 7.82 3.90 -2.17
C ALA A 53 7.89 5.39 -2.57
N LYS A 54 7.51 5.72 -3.82
CA LYS A 54 7.46 7.12 -4.28
C LYS A 54 6.39 7.93 -3.54
N SER A 55 5.19 7.37 -3.35
CA SER A 55 4.08 8.05 -2.67
C SER A 55 4.28 8.17 -1.15
N LEU A 56 5.12 7.30 -0.56
CA LEU A 56 5.42 7.29 0.87
C LEU A 56 6.72 8.01 1.23
N ASN A 57 7.51 8.50 0.29
CA ASN A 57 8.64 9.41 0.59
C ASN A 57 8.10 10.81 0.88
#